data_AF-A0A7C4AGF8-F1
#
_entry.id   AF-A0A7C4AGF8-F1
#
_cell.length_a   1.000
_cell.length_b   1.000
_cell.length_c   1.000
_cell.angle_alpha   90.00
_cell.angle_beta   90.00
_cell.angle_gamma   90.00
#
_symmetry.space_group_name_H-M   'P 1'
#
loop_
_entity.id
_entity.type
_entity.pdbx_description
1 polymer ?
#
loop_
_entity_poly.entity_id
_entity_poly.type
_entity_poly.pdbx_seq_one_letter_code
_entity_poly.pdbx_strand_id
1 'polypeptide(L)' 'GWVEILGCGMIDPNVLRAVDIDPEVHSGFAFGMGVERVTMLKYGIGDLRLFFENDVRFLGQFA' A
#
# COMPACT_ATOMS: atom_id res chain seq x y z
N GLY A 1 -11.98 -10.67 13.53
CA GLY A 1 -11.98 -9.19 13.61
C GLY A 1 -11.69 -8.63 12.24
N TRP A 2 -11.78 -7.31 12.08
CA TRP A 2 -11.41 -6.60 10.84
C TRP A 2 -9.98 -6.07 10.93
N VAL A 3 -9.25 -6.07 9.81
CA VAL A 3 -7.89 -5.56 9.69
C VAL A 3 -7.81 -4.69 8.44
N GLU A 4 -7.26 -3.50 8.59
CA GLU A 4 -7.06 -2.56 7.49
C GLU A 4 -5.96 -3.05 6.52
N ILE A 5 -6.22 -2.96 5.21
CA ILE A 5 -5.32 -3.43 4.15
C ILE A 5 -4.87 -2.29 3.23
N LEU A 6 -5.74 -1.31 3.00
CA LEU A 6 -5.52 -0.18 2.12
C LEU A 6 -6.41 0.99 2.56
N GLY A 7 -5.92 2.21 2.29
CA GLY A 7 -6.69 3.45 2.39
C GLY A 7 -6.94 4.01 0.99
N CYS A 8 -8.08 4.65 0.78
CA CYS A 8 -8.41 5.23 -0.51
C CYS A 8 -9.41 6.38 -0.43
N GLY A 9 -9.46 7.23 -1.46
CA GLY A 9 -10.39 8.36 -1.50
C GLY A 9 -10.26 9.24 -2.74
N MET A 10 -11.23 10.14 -2.89
CA MET A 10 -11.20 11.18 -3.92
C MET A 10 -10.05 12.16 -3.61
N ILE A 11 -9.37 12.61 -4.67
CA ILE A 11 -8.29 13.59 -4.53
C ILE A 11 -8.90 14.94 -4.14
N ASP A 12 -8.33 15.58 -3.12
CA ASP A 12 -8.75 16.91 -2.67
C ASP A 12 -8.50 17.96 -3.78
N PRO A 13 -9.46 18.84 -4.10
CA PRO A 13 -9.29 19.89 -5.12
C PRO A 13 -8.06 20.79 -4.93
N ASN A 14 -7.61 21.00 -3.68
CA ASN A 14 -6.38 21.75 -3.39
C ASN A 14 -5.13 21.02 -3.91
N VAL A 15 -5.12 19.68 -3.89
CA VAL A 15 -4.01 18.87 -4.40
C VAL A 15 -3.92 18.96 -5.91
N LEU A 16 -5.06 18.91 -6.61
CA LEU A 16 -5.11 19.11 -8.07
C LEU A 16 -4.62 20.51 -8.45
N ARG A 17 -5.09 21.54 -7.74
CA ARG A 17 -4.64 22.92 -7.95
C ARG A 17 -3.14 23.12 -7.70
N ALA A 18 -2.55 22.39 -6.76
CA ALA A 18 -1.13 22.49 -6.45
C ALA A 18 -0.21 21.98 -7.57
N VAL A 19 -0.76 21.22 -8.53
CA VAL A 19 -0.04 20.68 -9.70
C VAL A 19 -0.63 21.18 -11.02
N ASP A 20 -1.27 22.36 -10.99
CA ASP A 20 -1.85 23.03 -12.16
C ASP A 20 -2.94 22.23 -12.90
N ILE A 21 -3.70 21.39 -12.17
CA ILE A 21 -4.88 20.68 -12.69
C ILE A 21 -6.16 21.36 -12.17
N ASP A 22 -7.05 21.75 -13.09
CA ASP A 22 -8.35 22.35 -12.77
C ASP A 22 -9.34 21.28 -12.23
N PRO A 23 -9.75 21.36 -10.94
CA PRO A 23 -10.65 20.40 -10.32
C PRO A 23 -12.10 20.47 -10.84
N GLU A 24 -12.51 21.54 -11.52
CA GLU A 24 -13.86 21.64 -12.10
C GLU A 24 -13.97 20.87 -13.43
N VAL A 25 -12.83 20.62 -14.08
CA VAL A 25 -12.73 19.85 -15.33
C VAL A 25 -12.30 18.41 -15.07
N HIS A 26 -11.40 18.20 -14.10
CA HIS A 26 -10.81 16.90 -13.81
C HIS A 26 -11.06 16.48 -12.35
N SER A 27 -11.46 15.22 -12.17
CA SER A 27 -11.52 14.57 -10.86
C SER A 27 -10.64 13.32 -10.87
N GLY A 28 -10.26 12.85 -9.68
CA GLY A 28 -9.42 11.68 -9.55
C GLY A 28 -9.59 10.99 -8.20
N PHE A 29 -9.08 9.77 -8.14
CA PHE A 29 -9.08 8.93 -6.96
C PHE A 29 -7.66 8.43 -6.70
N ALA A 30 -7.29 8.33 -5.44
CA ALA A 30 -6.01 7.81 -5.00
C ALA A 30 -6.20 6.71 -3.95
N PHE A 31 -5.26 5.77 -3.92
CA PHE A 31 -5.21 4.72 -2.92
C PHE A 31 -3.76 4.45 -2.52
N GLY A 32 -3.59 3.92 -1.31
CA GLY A 32 -2.31 3.52 -0.75
C GLY A 32 -2.44 2.18 -0.04
N MET A 33 -1.45 1.33 -0.24
CA MET A 33 -1.37 0.01 0.40
C MET A 33 0.08 -0.31 0.78
N GLY A 34 0.25 -0.98 1.93
CA GLY A 34 1.56 -1.50 2.34
C GLY A 34 1.79 -2.88 1.72
N VAL A 35 2.86 -3.02 0.93
CA VAL A 35 3.20 -4.28 0.25
C VAL A 35 3.46 -5.40 1.27
N GLU A 36 4.13 -5.08 2.37
CA GLU A 36 4.49 -6.04 3.41
C GLU A 36 3.26 -6.54 4.14
N ARG A 37 2.29 -5.67 4.45
CA ARG A 37 1.03 -6.08 5.12
C ARG A 37 0.26 -7.07 4.26
N VAL A 38 0.15 -6.80 2.96
CA VAL A 38 -0.54 -7.71 2.02
C VAL A 38 0.21 -9.02 1.88
N THR A 39 1.54 -8.98 1.81
CA THR A 39 2.39 -10.16 1.74
C THR A 39 2.26 -11.02 3.01
N MET A 40 2.25 -10.40 4.19
CA MET A 40 2.07 -11.11 5.46
C MET A 40 0.74 -11.84 5.53
N LEU A 41 -0.35 -11.21 5.09
CA LEU A 41 -1.67 -11.83 5.11
C LEU A 41 -1.81 -12.91 4.04
N LYS A 42 -1.24 -12.70 2.85
CA LYS A 42 -1.28 -13.66 1.74
C LYS A 42 -0.51 -14.94 2.06
N TYR A 43 0.64 -14.83 2.72
CA TYR A 43 1.55 -15.95 2.98
C TYR A 43 1.61 -16.39 4.45
N GLY A 44 0.81 -15.80 5.33
CA GLY A 44 0.77 -16.14 6.76
C GLY A 44 2.05 -15.81 7.52
N ILE A 45 2.78 -14.76 7.10
CA ILE A 45 4.04 -14.36 7.74
C ILE A 45 3.72 -13.60 9.03
N GLY A 46 4.19 -14.12 10.16
CA GLY A 46 3.86 -13.58 11.49
C GLY A 46 4.70 -12.38 11.93
N ASP A 47 5.81 -12.09 11.26
CA ASP A 47 6.76 -11.05 11.67
C ASP A 47 7.28 -10.25 10.47
N LEU A 48 7.17 -8.92 10.57
CA LEU A 48 7.60 -7.97 9.54
C LEU A 48 9.13 -7.96 9.38
N ARG A 49 9.89 -8.23 10.44
CA ARG A 49 11.35 -8.16 10.44
C ARG A 49 12.00 -9.17 9.48
N LEU A 50 11.31 -10.28 9.23
CA LEU A 50 11.77 -11.32 8.30
C LEU A 50 12.01 -10.79 6.88
N PHE A 51 11.31 -9.73 6.47
CA PHE A 51 11.55 -9.09 5.17
C PHE A 51 12.89 -8.34 5.11
N PHE A 52 13.42 -7.87 6.24
CA PHE A 52 14.64 -7.06 6.30
C PHE A 52 15.88 -7.86 6.75
N GLU A 53 15.68 -9.00 7.40
CA GLU A 53 16.76 -9.88 7.87
C GLU A 53 17.47 -10.62 6.72
N ASN A 54 16.81 -10.77 5.55
CA ASN A 54 17.37 -11.42 4.36
C ASN A 54 17.87 -12.86 4.60
N ASP A 55 17.21 -13.62 5.48
CA ASP A 55 17.56 -15.02 5.75
C ASP A 55 17.24 -15.92 4.54
N VAL A 56 18.25 -16.61 4.00
CA VAL A 56 18.10 -17.49 2.83
C VAL A 56 17.07 -18.60 3.03
N ARG A 57 16.85 -19.07 4.26
CA ARG A 57 15.85 -20.09 4.60
C ARG A 57 14.44 -19.53 4.54
N PHE A 58 14.26 -18.26 4.87
CA PHE A 58 13.01 -17.55 4.70
C PHE A 58 12.75 -17.28 3.21
N LEU A 59 13.72 -16.70 2.51
CA LEU A 59 13.61 -16.38 1.09
C LEU A 59 13.36 -17.62 0.22
N GLY A 60 13.96 -18.76 0.57
CA GLY A 60 13.76 -20.04 -0.12
C GLY A 60 12.34 -20.60 -0.03
N GLN A 61 11.46 -20.08 0.83
CA GLN A 61 10.06 -20.48 0.90
C GLN A 61 9.20 -19.86 -0.21
N PHE A 62 9.73 -18.90 -0.96
CA PHE A 62 9.02 -18.14 -2.00
C PHE A 62 9.63 -18.28 -3.40
N ALA A 63 10.62 -19.18 -3.55
CA ALA A 63 11.29 -19.48 -4.82
C ALA A 63 10.47 -20.43 -5.71
#